data_AF-A0A7X1YCV9-F1
#
_entry.id   AF-A0A7X1YCV9-F1
#
_cell.length_a   1.000
_cell.length_b   1.000
_cell.length_c   1.000
_cell.angle_alpha   90.00
_cell.angle_beta   90.00
_cell.angle_gamma   90.00
#
_symmetry.space_group_name_H-M   'P 1'
#
loop_
_entity.id
_entity.type
_entity.pdbx_description
1 polymer ?
#
loop_
_entity_poly.entity_id
_entity_poly.type
_entity_poly.pdbx_seq_one_letter_code
_entity_poly.pdbx_strand_id
1 'polypeptide(L)'
;MADVKFCVFCGRPPESKNKEHVLPQWLLKLTGDPNRVVSMGYNYKSRTEISFSWKSLVTPACEACNTEYASLEGEVRPIIEALLERDYLSVANYCTLLDWLDKVRVGLWLNYHLLMGNPTGITPSFYINSRLRKKDRFVAIYPTQEKNAGLNAHGVETLSFHGAPSAFGLRINNIFLINCSSDYIFSGRCGFPSPANMQLHLDGESSGYLQMENFKSTRKIKSPIFKFQLHKPSVFLLQPIMQSVISDIDQSTTILGGSPARDPYLLASTMKGMQPGVGKIYRQFKDHVARLDDESAKIRFDTITGSECKPAGQLVSQVYELQTYLQGIYSPLTENLETRKHWNQRQKIMKQLNRSISKSYINASSPKR
;
A
#
# COMPACT_ATOMS: atom_id res chain seq x y z
N MET A 1 -5.71 3.70 -29.81
CA MET A 1 -6.90 3.35 -29.00
C MET A 1 -7.32 4.62 -28.28
N ALA A 2 -8.58 5.02 -28.39
CA ALA A 2 -9.10 6.19 -27.69
C ALA A 2 -8.92 5.97 -26.17
N ASP A 3 -8.34 6.97 -25.48
CA ASP A 3 -8.19 6.97 -24.02
C ASP A 3 -9.59 6.88 -23.39
N VAL A 4 -9.99 5.67 -22.99
CA VAL A 4 -11.24 5.48 -22.25
C VAL A 4 -11.02 6.12 -20.89
N LYS A 5 -11.54 7.34 -20.72
CA LYS A 5 -11.56 8.02 -19.43
C LYS A 5 -12.46 7.22 -18.50
N PHE A 6 -11.86 6.53 -17.54
CA PHE A 6 -12.56 5.84 -16.46
C PHE A 6 -12.54 6.69 -15.18
N CYS A 7 -13.52 6.46 -14.31
CA CYS A 7 -13.52 6.98 -12.95
C CYS A 7 -12.45 6.25 -12.12
N VAL A 8 -11.51 6.99 -11.52
CA VAL A 8 -10.42 6.42 -10.71
C VAL A 8 -10.90 5.56 -9.53
N PHE A 9 -12.13 5.80 -9.06
CA PHE A 9 -12.71 5.12 -7.92
C PHE A 9 -13.38 3.80 -8.28
N CYS A 10 -14.29 3.83 -9.25
CA CYS A 10 -15.15 2.67 -9.59
C CYS A 10 -14.79 2.00 -10.92
N GLY A 11 -13.92 2.59 -11.74
CA GLY A 11 -13.49 2.04 -13.03
C GLY A 11 -14.49 2.16 -14.18
N ARG A 12 -15.72 2.59 -13.90
CA ARG A 12 -16.75 2.86 -14.92
C ARG A 12 -16.51 4.21 -15.59
N PRO A 13 -17.10 4.47 -16.77
CA PRO A 13 -17.11 5.81 -17.35
C PRO A 13 -17.63 6.86 -16.34
N PRO A 14 -16.98 8.04 -16.22
CA PRO A 14 -17.34 9.02 -15.20
C PRO A 14 -18.67 9.71 -15.53
N GLU A 15 -19.60 9.66 -14.57
CA GLU A 15 -20.86 10.40 -14.55
C GLU A 15 -20.64 11.75 -13.84
N SER A 16 -21.21 12.85 -14.37
CA SER A 16 -21.04 14.21 -13.83
C SER A 16 -19.57 14.56 -13.51
N LYS A 17 -18.75 14.60 -14.58
CA LYS A 17 -17.28 14.61 -14.52
C LYS A 17 -16.72 15.60 -13.51
N ASN A 18 -16.10 15.08 -12.46
CA ASN A 18 -15.25 15.83 -11.54
C ASN A 18 -13.78 15.45 -11.75
N LYS A 19 -12.87 16.29 -11.26
CA LYS A 19 -11.43 16.03 -11.23
C LYS A 19 -11.04 15.72 -9.80
N GLU A 20 -10.58 14.50 -9.58
CA GLU A 20 -10.10 14.06 -8.28
C GLU A 20 -8.61 14.31 -8.13
N HIS A 21 -8.19 14.82 -6.97
CA HIS A 21 -6.78 14.88 -6.60
C HIS A 21 -6.38 13.63 -5.80
N VAL A 22 -5.40 12.87 -6.30
CA VAL A 22 -4.93 11.67 -5.58
C VAL A 22 -4.48 12.01 -4.16
N LEU A 23 -3.75 13.13 -4.01
CA LEU A 23 -3.39 13.72 -2.72
C LEU A 23 -4.19 15.01 -2.51
N PRO A 24 -4.89 15.19 -1.37
CA PRO A 24 -5.81 16.31 -1.18
C PRO A 24 -5.13 17.67 -1.24
N GLN A 25 -5.86 18.69 -1.70
CA GLN A 25 -5.38 20.07 -1.77
C GLN A 25 -4.92 20.63 -0.42
N TRP A 26 -5.59 20.27 0.68
CA TRP A 26 -5.16 20.70 2.02
C TRP A 26 -3.78 20.16 2.36
N LEU A 27 -3.45 18.93 1.96
CA LEU A 27 -2.15 18.31 2.19
C LEU A 27 -1.07 18.97 1.32
N LEU A 28 -1.40 19.32 0.08
CA LEU A 28 -0.48 20.04 -0.81
C LEU A 28 -0.08 21.40 -0.23
N LYS A 29 -1.05 22.14 0.32
CA LYS A 29 -0.84 23.43 1.00
C LYS A 29 -0.07 23.28 2.32
N LEU A 30 -0.39 22.25 3.11
CA LEU A 30 0.29 21.92 4.38
C LEU A 30 1.79 21.63 4.20
N THR A 31 2.19 21.22 3.00
CA THR A 31 3.55 20.75 2.67
C THR A 31 4.32 21.71 1.75
N GLY A 32 3.82 22.93 1.54
CA GLY A 32 4.48 23.98 0.75
C GLY A 32 3.64 24.45 -0.44
N ASP A 33 4.29 24.89 -1.52
CA ASP A 33 3.61 25.38 -2.72
C ASP A 33 2.90 24.22 -3.46
N PRO A 34 1.56 24.27 -3.67
CA PRO A 34 0.84 23.25 -4.43
C PRO A 34 1.28 23.14 -5.91
N ASN A 35 1.88 24.18 -6.47
CA ASN A 35 2.37 24.19 -7.85
C ASN A 35 3.79 23.66 -8.00
N ARG A 36 4.46 23.27 -6.89
CA ARG A 36 5.81 22.71 -6.94
C ARG A 36 5.87 21.53 -7.89
N VAL A 37 6.89 21.52 -8.73
CA VAL A 37 7.17 20.43 -9.67
C VAL A 37 7.93 19.35 -8.93
N VAL A 38 7.45 18.11 -9.02
CA VAL A 38 8.13 16.93 -8.47
C VAL A 38 8.53 15.98 -9.60
N SER A 39 9.69 15.35 -9.44
CA SER A 39 10.07 14.19 -10.25
C SER A 39 9.27 12.98 -9.81
N MET A 40 8.66 12.31 -10.78
CA MET A 40 7.88 11.08 -10.59
C MET A 40 8.58 9.92 -11.30
N GLY A 41 9.91 10.02 -11.41
CA GLY A 41 10.79 9.00 -11.92
C GLY A 41 10.92 9.05 -13.44
N TYR A 42 10.95 7.87 -14.06
CA TYR A 42 11.46 7.71 -15.42
C TYR A 42 10.45 6.99 -16.31
N ASN A 43 10.17 7.57 -17.48
CA ASN A 43 9.40 6.88 -18.50
C ASN A 43 10.30 5.85 -19.20
N TYR A 44 10.10 4.57 -18.89
CA TYR A 44 10.90 3.49 -19.48
C TYR A 44 10.69 3.33 -21.00
N LYS A 45 9.58 3.84 -21.55
CA LYS A 45 9.30 3.80 -22.99
C LYS A 45 9.95 4.99 -23.72
N SER A 46 9.71 6.21 -23.27
CA SER A 46 10.29 7.42 -23.90
C SER A 46 11.70 7.76 -23.45
N ARG A 47 12.21 7.07 -22.42
CA ARG A 47 13.54 7.27 -21.84
C ARG A 47 13.80 8.68 -21.29
N THR A 48 12.77 9.30 -20.73
CA THR A 48 12.81 10.66 -20.17
C THR A 48 12.39 10.69 -18.71
N GLU A 49 12.96 11.60 -17.94
CA GLU A 49 12.43 11.94 -16.62
C GLU A 49 11.03 12.55 -16.76
N ILE A 50 10.15 12.22 -15.82
CA ILE A 50 8.81 12.79 -15.76
C ILE A 50 8.74 13.69 -14.56
N SER A 51 8.33 14.92 -14.82
CA SER A 51 8.05 15.89 -13.78
C SER A 51 6.69 16.53 -14.00
N PHE A 52 5.98 16.80 -12.90
CA PHE A 52 4.71 17.51 -12.94
C PHE A 52 4.45 18.24 -11.64
N SER A 53 3.52 19.20 -11.67
CA SER A 53 3.04 19.85 -10.46
C SER A 53 2.06 18.94 -9.72
N TRP A 54 2.13 18.87 -8.39
CA TRP A 54 1.13 18.10 -7.62
C TRP A 54 -0.29 18.58 -7.88
N LYS A 55 -0.49 19.88 -8.09
CA LYS A 55 -1.80 20.44 -8.47
C LYS A 55 -2.32 19.92 -9.82
N SER A 56 -1.45 19.61 -10.77
CA SER A 56 -1.86 18.98 -12.04
C SER A 56 -2.16 17.48 -11.91
N LEU A 57 -1.91 16.89 -10.74
CA LEU A 57 -2.14 15.47 -10.50
C LEU A 57 -3.62 15.19 -10.22
N VAL A 58 -4.42 15.22 -11.29
CA VAL A 58 -5.86 14.98 -11.26
C VAL A 58 -6.26 13.81 -12.14
N THR A 59 -7.28 13.07 -11.71
CA THR A 59 -7.88 11.97 -12.48
C THR A 59 -9.38 12.19 -12.66
N PRO A 60 -10.00 11.62 -13.71
CA PRO A 60 -11.45 11.65 -13.84
C PRO A 60 -12.11 10.87 -12.70
N ALA A 61 -13.18 11.42 -12.15
CA ALA A 61 -14.00 10.78 -11.12
C ALA A 61 -15.49 11.06 -11.33
N CYS A 62 -16.33 10.12 -10.91
CA CYS A 62 -17.75 10.38 -10.72
C CYS A 62 -17.94 11.33 -9.54
N GLU A 63 -18.89 12.25 -9.62
CA GLU A 63 -19.19 13.20 -8.54
C GLU A 63 -19.54 12.50 -7.22
N ALA A 64 -20.39 11.47 -7.27
CA ALA A 64 -20.78 10.70 -6.09
C ALA A 64 -19.59 10.02 -5.41
N CYS A 65 -18.73 9.34 -6.20
CA CYS A 65 -17.50 8.74 -5.67
C CYS A 65 -16.58 9.81 -5.07
N ASN A 66 -16.41 10.94 -5.76
CA ASN A 66 -15.54 12.00 -5.28
C ASN A 66 -16.01 12.59 -3.94
N THR A 67 -17.34 12.74 -3.77
CA THR A 67 -17.95 13.26 -2.54
C THR A 67 -17.73 12.32 -1.35
N GLU A 68 -17.85 11.01 -1.56
CA GLU A 68 -17.58 10.00 -0.53
C GLU A 68 -16.12 10.10 -0.03
N TYR A 69 -15.16 10.20 -0.95
CA TYR A 69 -13.74 10.30 -0.58
C TYR A 69 -13.35 11.67 -0.02
N ALA A 70 -14.06 12.74 -0.36
CA ALA A 70 -13.89 14.03 0.31
C ALA A 70 -14.22 13.95 1.81
N SER A 71 -15.20 13.13 2.21
CA SER A 71 -15.49 12.84 3.62
C SER A 71 -14.32 12.15 4.30
N LEU A 72 -13.78 11.08 3.69
CA LEU A 72 -12.60 10.38 4.21
C LEU A 72 -11.39 11.33 4.35
N GLU A 73 -11.17 12.21 3.39
CA GLU A 73 -10.09 13.19 3.46
C GLU A 73 -10.30 14.24 4.56
N GLY A 74 -11.56 14.61 4.84
CA GLY A 74 -11.93 15.45 5.97
C GLY A 74 -11.59 14.80 7.31
N GLU A 75 -11.88 13.50 7.45
CA GLU A 75 -11.57 12.73 8.66
C GLU A 75 -10.06 12.52 8.87
N VAL A 76 -9.30 12.35 7.78
CA VAL A 76 -7.85 12.07 7.84
C VAL A 76 -7.03 13.32 8.13
N ARG A 77 -7.52 14.50 7.74
CA ARG A 77 -6.80 15.75 7.97
C ARG A 77 -6.33 15.94 9.42
N PRO A 78 -7.21 15.92 10.45
CA PRO A 78 -6.78 16.07 11.84
C PRO A 78 -5.85 14.93 12.30
N ILE A 79 -5.93 13.75 11.67
CA ILE A 79 -5.04 12.61 11.95
C ILE A 79 -3.62 12.91 11.47
N ILE A 80 -3.47 13.43 10.25
CA ILE A 80 -2.16 13.82 9.73
C ILE A 80 -1.58 14.98 10.55
N GLU A 81 -2.38 15.99 10.89
CA GLU A 81 -1.95 17.10 11.74
C GLU A 81 -1.43 16.58 13.11
N ALA A 82 -2.14 15.67 13.76
CA ALA A 82 -1.68 15.02 14.99
C ALA A 82 -0.40 14.17 14.81
N LEU A 83 -0.24 13.46 13.68
CA LEU A 83 1.00 12.72 13.40
C LEU A 83 2.22 13.65 13.30
N LEU A 84 2.06 14.82 12.69
CA LEU A 84 3.14 15.82 12.52
C LEU A 84 3.61 16.38 13.88
N GLU A 85 2.66 16.58 14.80
CA GLU A 85 2.92 16.97 16.19
C GLU A 85 3.32 15.79 17.09
N ARG A 86 3.29 14.56 16.55
CA ARG A 86 3.58 13.30 17.27
C ARG A 86 2.62 13.04 18.44
N ASP A 87 1.40 13.54 18.31
CA ASP A 87 0.33 13.30 19.26
C ASP A 87 -0.16 11.86 19.21
N TYR A 88 -0.88 11.48 20.27
CA TYR A 88 -1.48 10.16 20.36
C TYR A 88 -2.75 10.08 19.50
N LEU A 89 -2.92 8.95 18.82
CA LEU A 89 -4.09 8.67 17.98
C LEU A 89 -4.81 7.42 18.48
N SER A 90 -6.13 7.36 18.33
CA SER A 90 -6.84 6.12 18.67
C SER A 90 -6.63 5.03 17.62
N VAL A 91 -6.92 3.78 17.98
CA VAL A 91 -6.95 2.66 17.03
C VAL A 91 -7.91 2.96 15.87
N ALA A 92 -9.09 3.55 16.14
CA ALA A 92 -10.03 3.97 15.11
C ALA A 92 -9.41 5.00 14.14
N ASN A 93 -8.66 5.98 14.63
CA ASN A 93 -7.92 6.92 13.76
C ASN A 93 -6.96 6.18 12.82
N TYR A 94 -6.27 5.13 13.29
CA TYR A 94 -5.38 4.34 12.43
C TYR A 94 -6.12 3.48 11.40
N CYS A 95 -7.34 3.01 11.70
CA CYS A 95 -8.20 2.39 10.69
C CYS A 95 -8.51 3.38 9.55
N THR A 96 -8.93 4.60 9.88
CA THR A 96 -9.18 5.68 8.91
C THR A 96 -7.92 6.03 8.11
N LEU A 97 -6.76 6.13 8.78
CA LEU A 97 -5.48 6.37 8.10
C LEU A 97 -5.13 5.25 7.10
N LEU A 98 -5.32 3.98 7.48
CA LEU A 98 -5.04 2.84 6.59
C LEU A 98 -5.97 2.82 5.37
N ASP A 99 -7.23 3.22 5.53
CA ASP A 99 -8.17 3.38 4.41
C ASP A 99 -7.73 4.47 3.44
N TRP A 100 -7.28 5.60 3.98
CA TRP A 100 -6.74 6.69 3.17
C TRP A 100 -5.43 6.28 2.47
N LEU A 101 -4.55 5.55 3.14
CA LEU A 101 -3.33 5.04 2.52
C LEU A 101 -3.62 4.04 1.39
N ASP A 102 -4.67 3.22 1.51
CA ASP A 102 -5.14 2.38 0.40
C ASP A 102 -5.61 3.24 -0.79
N LYS A 103 -6.38 4.30 -0.54
CA LYS A 103 -6.80 5.27 -1.55
C LYS A 103 -5.62 5.92 -2.25
N VAL A 104 -4.66 6.45 -1.48
CA VAL A 104 -3.46 7.10 -2.02
C VAL A 104 -2.63 6.12 -2.84
N ARG A 105 -2.36 4.91 -2.33
CA ARG A 105 -1.55 3.89 -3.02
C ARG A 105 -2.13 3.52 -4.38
N VAL A 106 -3.43 3.23 -4.43
CA VAL A 106 -4.11 2.81 -5.67
C VAL A 106 -4.29 4.02 -6.60
N GLY A 107 -4.61 5.19 -6.06
CA GLY A 107 -4.73 6.43 -6.83
C GLY A 107 -3.41 6.83 -7.50
N LEU A 108 -2.28 6.72 -6.80
CA LEU A 108 -0.96 6.97 -7.38
C LEU A 108 -0.70 6.02 -8.54
N TRP A 109 -0.94 4.72 -8.35
CA TRP A 109 -0.77 3.71 -9.40
C TRP A 109 -1.63 3.99 -10.64
N LEU A 110 -2.94 4.24 -10.47
CA LEU A 110 -3.84 4.54 -11.58
C LEU A 110 -3.46 5.84 -12.29
N ASN A 111 -3.03 6.85 -11.55
CA ASN A 111 -2.61 8.10 -12.13
C ASN A 111 -1.35 7.94 -13.00
N TYR A 112 -0.38 7.13 -12.55
CA TYR A 112 0.78 6.76 -13.36
C TYR A 112 0.37 6.18 -14.72
N HIS A 113 -0.64 5.31 -14.75
CA HIS A 113 -1.16 4.77 -16.02
C HIS A 113 -1.75 5.85 -16.93
N LEU A 114 -2.52 6.79 -16.36
CA LEU A 114 -3.20 7.86 -17.11
C LEU A 114 -2.22 8.92 -17.63
N LEU A 115 -1.28 9.39 -16.81
CA LEU A 115 -0.37 10.46 -17.20
C LEU A 115 0.74 10.00 -18.15
N MET A 116 1.19 8.74 -18.04
CA MET A 116 2.31 8.24 -18.84
C MET A 116 1.87 7.45 -20.08
N GLY A 117 0.58 7.37 -20.37
CA GLY A 117 0.05 6.59 -21.50
C GLY A 117 0.35 5.10 -21.37
N ASN A 118 0.25 4.57 -20.15
CA ASN A 118 0.50 3.16 -19.81
C ASN A 118 1.83 2.59 -20.35
N PRO A 119 2.98 3.09 -19.87
CA PRO A 119 4.30 2.74 -20.41
C PRO A 119 4.66 1.26 -20.21
N THR A 120 4.00 0.58 -19.28
CA THR A 120 4.18 -0.85 -18.99
C THR A 120 3.18 -1.75 -19.71
N GLY A 121 2.21 -1.19 -20.44
CA GLY A 121 1.18 -1.94 -21.15
C GLY A 121 0.24 -2.75 -20.25
N ILE A 122 0.13 -2.38 -18.96
CA ILE A 122 -0.73 -3.08 -17.98
C ILE A 122 -2.11 -2.45 -18.00
N THR A 123 -3.14 -3.26 -18.26
CA THR A 123 -4.53 -2.83 -18.08
C THR A 123 -4.89 -2.94 -16.61
N PRO A 124 -5.35 -1.88 -15.94
CA PRO A 124 -5.77 -1.96 -14.55
C PRO A 124 -6.91 -2.97 -14.36
N SER A 125 -6.73 -3.94 -13.46
CA SER A 125 -7.76 -4.93 -13.11
C SER A 125 -8.58 -4.55 -11.89
N PHE A 126 -8.25 -3.43 -11.23
CA PHE A 126 -8.95 -2.92 -10.06
C PHE A 126 -8.80 -1.40 -9.95
N TYR A 127 -9.70 -0.81 -9.18
CA TYR A 127 -9.79 0.61 -8.88
C TYR A 127 -9.84 0.84 -7.36
N ILE A 128 -9.87 2.10 -6.90
CA ILE A 128 -9.77 2.42 -5.47
C ILE A 128 -10.85 1.68 -4.65
N ASN A 129 -12.13 1.73 -5.06
CA ASN A 129 -13.24 1.13 -4.29
C ASN A 129 -13.10 -0.39 -4.20
N SER A 130 -12.66 -1.02 -5.29
CA SER A 130 -12.50 -2.48 -5.35
C SER A 130 -11.31 -2.99 -4.53
N ARG A 131 -10.41 -2.11 -4.07
CA ARG A 131 -9.14 -2.51 -3.42
C ARG A 131 -9.05 -2.13 -1.95
N LEU A 132 -9.86 -1.18 -1.51
CA LEU A 132 -9.96 -0.72 -0.12
C LEU A 132 -10.30 -1.87 0.82
N ARG A 133 -9.53 -2.05 1.90
CA ARG A 133 -9.76 -3.10 2.92
C ARG A 133 -9.90 -4.51 2.32
N LYS A 134 -9.12 -4.85 1.29
CA LYS A 134 -9.17 -6.17 0.64
C LYS A 134 -7.98 -7.08 0.89
N LYS A 135 -6.86 -6.56 1.39
CA LYS A 135 -5.65 -7.35 1.61
C LYS A 135 -4.94 -6.91 2.87
N ASP A 136 -4.18 -7.81 3.48
CA ASP A 136 -3.29 -7.50 4.60
C ASP A 136 -2.56 -6.19 4.34
N ARG A 137 -2.64 -5.27 5.29
CA ARG A 137 -2.04 -3.93 5.16
C ARG A 137 -1.35 -3.48 6.43
N PHE A 138 -0.28 -2.72 6.29
CA PHE A 138 0.42 -2.14 7.42
C PHE A 138 0.81 -0.69 7.17
N VAL A 139 1.07 0.03 8.26
CA VAL A 139 1.78 1.31 8.25
C VAL A 139 2.92 1.28 9.27
N ALA A 140 4.09 1.73 8.85
CA ALA A 140 5.23 2.00 9.71
C ALA A 140 5.55 3.50 9.66
N ILE A 141 5.62 4.15 10.83
CA ILE A 141 5.71 5.61 10.96
C ILE A 141 7.06 5.99 11.56
N TYR A 142 7.76 6.86 10.86
CA TYR A 142 9.09 7.34 11.23
C TYR A 142 9.09 8.85 11.35
N PRO A 143 9.20 9.40 12.57
CA PRO A 143 9.59 10.79 12.74
C PRO A 143 10.98 11.03 12.17
N THR A 144 11.13 12.07 11.36
CA THR A 144 12.40 12.49 10.80
C THR A 144 12.85 13.80 11.46
N GLN A 145 14.14 14.09 11.40
CA GLN A 145 14.71 15.35 11.88
C GLN A 145 14.68 16.45 10.82
N GLU A 146 14.17 16.16 9.63
CA GLU A 146 14.11 17.12 8.54
C GLU A 146 13.07 18.20 8.85
N LYS A 147 13.52 19.46 8.85
CA LYS A 147 12.67 20.64 9.13
C LYS A 147 12.03 21.22 7.88
N ASN A 148 12.42 20.76 6.71
CA ASN A 148 11.90 21.29 5.45
C ASN A 148 10.49 20.76 5.21
N ALA A 149 9.57 21.66 4.85
CA ALA A 149 8.27 21.26 4.35
C ALA A 149 8.43 20.45 3.07
N GLY A 150 7.62 19.41 2.90
CA GLY A 150 7.72 18.56 1.71
C GLY A 150 6.69 17.44 1.67
N LEU A 151 6.37 17.02 0.46
CA LEU A 151 5.53 15.87 0.17
C LEU A 151 6.18 15.09 -0.96
N ASN A 152 6.53 13.84 -0.69
CA ASN A 152 7.16 12.96 -1.65
C ASN A 152 6.58 11.55 -1.51
N ALA A 153 6.16 10.97 -2.64
CA ALA A 153 5.88 9.55 -2.73
C ALA A 153 7.13 8.85 -3.27
N HIS A 154 7.55 7.77 -2.62
CA HIS A 154 8.73 7.00 -2.97
C HIS A 154 8.36 5.57 -3.35
N GLY A 155 9.05 5.02 -4.35
CA GLY A 155 8.83 3.67 -4.85
C GLY A 155 7.64 3.56 -5.81
N VAL A 156 6.86 4.61 -5.98
CA VAL A 156 5.69 4.61 -6.89
C VAL A 156 6.09 4.61 -8.37
N GLU A 157 7.30 5.07 -8.65
CA GLU A 157 7.90 5.18 -9.97
C GLU A 157 8.49 3.86 -10.50
N THR A 158 8.53 2.80 -9.68
CA THR A 158 9.23 1.57 -10.04
C THR A 158 8.37 0.66 -10.91
N LEU A 159 9.03 -0.13 -11.78
CA LEU A 159 8.36 -1.23 -12.50
C LEU A 159 7.70 -2.24 -11.55
N SER A 160 8.27 -2.40 -10.34
CA SER A 160 7.72 -3.23 -9.27
C SER A 160 6.33 -2.74 -8.84
N PHE A 161 6.19 -1.44 -8.59
CA PHE A 161 4.94 -0.83 -8.18
C PHE A 161 3.92 -0.77 -9.32
N HIS A 162 4.37 -0.51 -10.55
CA HIS A 162 3.50 -0.54 -11.71
C HIS A 162 2.92 -1.94 -11.96
N GLY A 163 3.70 -3.00 -11.70
CA GLY A 163 3.26 -4.38 -11.80
C GLY A 163 2.34 -4.81 -10.65
N ALA A 164 2.65 -4.37 -9.43
CA ALA A 164 1.84 -4.64 -8.26
C ALA A 164 1.96 -3.46 -7.28
N PRO A 165 0.91 -2.61 -7.14
CA PRO A 165 0.95 -1.41 -6.31
C PRO A 165 0.89 -1.80 -4.83
N SER A 166 1.98 -2.35 -4.32
CA SER A 166 2.02 -3.16 -3.11
C SER A 166 2.59 -2.38 -1.94
N ALA A 167 3.71 -1.68 -2.11
CA ALA A 167 4.30 -0.84 -1.08
C ALA A 167 4.82 0.48 -1.63
N PHE A 168 4.68 1.54 -0.84
CA PHE A 168 5.21 2.87 -1.14
C PHE A 168 5.62 3.59 0.15
N GLY A 169 6.50 4.58 0.00
CA GLY A 169 6.82 5.55 1.04
C GLY A 169 6.10 6.86 0.81
N LEU A 170 5.63 7.51 1.87
CA LEU A 170 5.06 8.85 1.82
C LEU A 170 5.73 9.73 2.87
N ARG A 171 6.50 10.71 2.41
CA ARG A 171 7.01 11.78 3.26
C ARG A 171 5.96 12.88 3.37
N ILE A 172 5.64 13.30 4.59
CA ILE A 172 4.84 14.49 4.88
C ILE A 172 5.64 15.29 5.91
N ASN A 173 6.26 16.38 5.49
CA ASN A 173 7.15 17.22 6.32
C ASN A 173 8.18 16.39 7.12
N ASN A 174 8.03 16.34 8.44
CA ASN A 174 8.89 15.67 9.42
C ASN A 174 8.44 14.23 9.76
N ILE A 175 7.53 13.63 8.99
CA ILE A 175 7.09 12.25 9.13
C ILE A 175 7.30 11.51 7.81
N PHE A 176 7.81 10.28 7.90
CA PHE A 176 7.89 9.34 6.80
C PHE A 176 7.05 8.10 7.12
N LEU A 177 6.13 7.77 6.21
CA LEU A 177 5.24 6.63 6.30
C LEU A 177 5.70 5.57 5.30
N ILE A 178 5.83 4.32 5.72
CA ILE A 178 5.88 3.18 4.81
C ILE A 178 4.54 2.47 4.91
N ASN A 179 3.82 2.40 3.80
CA ASN A 179 2.57 1.62 3.70
C ASN A 179 2.76 0.45 2.75
N CYS A 180 2.15 -0.68 3.12
CA CYS A 180 2.13 -1.88 2.30
C CYS A 180 0.75 -2.52 2.35
N SER A 181 0.30 -3.08 1.23
CA SER A 181 -0.87 -3.94 1.12
C SER A 181 -0.58 -5.09 0.14
N SER A 182 -0.68 -6.34 0.59
CA SER A 182 -0.39 -7.52 -0.22
C SER A 182 -1.19 -8.73 0.22
N ASP A 183 -1.34 -9.73 -0.65
CA ASP A 183 -2.06 -10.97 -0.36
C ASP A 183 -1.38 -11.74 0.79
N TYR A 184 -2.11 -11.96 1.89
CA TYR A 184 -1.76 -12.85 3.01
C TYR A 184 -0.33 -12.73 3.55
N ILE A 185 0.26 -11.54 3.50
CA ILE A 185 1.67 -11.30 3.85
C ILE A 185 1.96 -11.58 5.34
N PHE A 186 0.95 -11.47 6.20
CA PHE A 186 1.10 -11.79 7.62
C PHE A 186 -0.15 -12.38 8.30
N SER A 187 -1.27 -12.55 7.59
CA SER A 187 -2.52 -13.13 8.08
C SER A 187 -2.32 -14.40 8.93
N GLY A 188 -1.55 -15.38 8.44
CA GLY A 188 -1.30 -16.62 9.17
C GLY A 188 -0.57 -16.45 10.50
N ARG A 189 0.20 -15.36 10.65
CA ARG A 189 0.91 -15.00 11.89
C ARG A 189 0.06 -14.16 12.84
N CYS A 190 -1.02 -13.57 12.34
CA CYS A 190 -2.09 -12.99 13.16
C CYS A 190 -3.14 -14.03 13.56
N GLY A 191 -2.98 -15.30 13.23
CA GLY A 191 -3.94 -16.37 13.54
C GLY A 191 -5.08 -16.53 12.54
N PHE A 192 -5.12 -15.72 11.48
CA PHE A 192 -6.15 -15.78 10.43
C PHE A 192 -5.91 -16.94 9.45
N PRO A 193 -6.94 -17.41 8.74
CA PRO A 193 -6.76 -18.28 7.59
C PRO A 193 -5.82 -17.66 6.57
N SER A 194 -4.83 -18.43 6.13
CA SER A 194 -3.91 -18.04 5.05
C SER A 194 -3.61 -19.25 4.17
N PRO A 195 -3.46 -19.06 2.85
CA PRO A 195 -3.12 -20.15 1.94
C PRO A 195 -1.71 -20.66 2.22
N ALA A 196 -1.49 -21.96 2.05
CA ALA A 196 -0.14 -22.53 2.10
C ALA A 196 0.62 -22.30 0.78
N ASN A 197 -0.12 -22.20 -0.33
CA ASN A 197 0.42 -21.99 -1.67
C ASN A 197 -0.27 -20.80 -2.34
N MET A 198 0.51 -19.92 -2.95
CA MET A 198 0.02 -18.81 -3.79
C MET A 198 0.75 -18.81 -5.13
N GLN A 199 0.00 -19.04 -6.20
CA GLN A 199 0.53 -19.20 -7.56
C GLN A 199 -0.11 -18.21 -8.54
N LEU A 200 0.72 -17.43 -9.23
CA LEU A 200 0.25 -16.48 -10.24
C LEU A 200 0.28 -17.15 -11.62
N HIS A 201 -0.89 -17.28 -12.23
CA HIS A 201 -1.04 -17.75 -13.61
C HIS A 201 -0.43 -16.73 -14.58
N LEU A 202 0.49 -17.17 -15.44
CA LEU A 202 1.16 -16.28 -16.39
C LEU A 202 0.53 -16.31 -17.79
N ASP A 203 -0.17 -17.38 -18.14
CA ASP A 203 -0.76 -17.62 -19.46
C ASP A 203 -2.11 -18.35 -19.35
N GLY A 204 -2.74 -18.60 -20.51
CA GLY A 204 -4.08 -19.17 -20.60
C GLY A 204 -5.20 -18.20 -20.23
N GLU A 205 -6.42 -18.73 -20.12
CA GLU A 205 -7.62 -17.95 -19.77
C GLU A 205 -7.55 -17.35 -18.35
N SER A 206 -6.78 -17.99 -17.47
CA SER A 206 -6.53 -17.54 -16.10
C SER A 206 -5.31 -16.62 -15.97
N SER A 207 -4.71 -16.14 -17.06
CA SER A 207 -3.54 -15.25 -16.99
C SER A 207 -3.84 -14.01 -16.11
N GLY A 208 -2.96 -13.76 -15.14
CA GLY A 208 -3.10 -12.68 -14.16
C GLY A 208 -3.91 -13.02 -12.91
N TYR A 209 -4.58 -14.17 -12.85
CA TYR A 209 -5.27 -14.65 -11.65
C TYR A 209 -4.30 -15.29 -10.65
N LEU A 210 -4.62 -15.12 -9.37
CA LEU A 210 -3.86 -15.69 -8.26
C LEU A 210 -4.59 -16.92 -7.72
N GLN A 211 -4.02 -18.10 -7.93
CA GLN A 211 -4.49 -19.36 -7.35
C GLN A 211 -4.00 -19.49 -5.91
N MET A 212 -4.92 -19.81 -5.01
CA MET A 212 -4.67 -19.92 -3.58
C MET A 212 -5.22 -21.24 -3.06
N GLU A 213 -4.40 -22.01 -2.36
CA GLU A 213 -4.76 -23.35 -1.94
C GLU A 213 -4.38 -23.63 -0.49
N ASN A 214 -4.98 -24.70 0.06
CA ASN A 214 -4.60 -25.30 1.32
C ASN A 214 -4.62 -24.29 2.48
N PHE A 215 -5.72 -23.55 2.60
CA PHE A 215 -5.90 -22.57 3.66
C PHE A 215 -5.79 -23.22 5.04
N LYS A 216 -4.98 -22.61 5.91
CA LYS A 216 -4.78 -23.05 7.30
C LYS A 216 -4.97 -21.87 8.23
N SER A 217 -5.60 -22.13 9.38
CA SER A 217 -5.74 -21.16 10.46
C SER A 217 -4.97 -21.66 11.68
N THR A 218 -4.14 -20.79 12.26
CA THR A 218 -3.37 -21.14 13.47
C THR A 218 -4.07 -20.72 14.75
N ARG A 219 -5.03 -19.78 14.67
CA ARG A 219 -5.72 -19.15 15.82
C ARG A 219 -4.77 -18.65 16.92
N LYS A 220 -3.52 -18.35 16.55
CA LYS A 220 -2.45 -17.93 17.46
C LYS A 220 -1.66 -16.80 16.84
N ILE A 221 -1.35 -15.81 17.66
CA ILE A 221 -0.49 -14.69 17.28
C ILE A 221 0.97 -15.14 17.40
N LYS A 222 1.79 -14.87 16.38
CA LYS A 222 3.22 -15.20 16.36
C LYS A 222 4.05 -13.92 16.18
N SER A 223 4.95 -13.64 17.13
CA SER A 223 5.93 -12.56 17.01
C SER A 223 7.19 -13.03 16.26
N PRO A 224 7.80 -12.21 15.39
CA PRO A 224 7.25 -10.97 14.82
C PRO A 224 6.13 -11.28 13.80
N ILE A 225 5.06 -10.48 13.70
CA ILE A 225 4.00 -10.70 12.71
C ILE A 225 4.56 -10.59 11.29
N PHE A 226 5.35 -9.56 11.01
CA PHE A 226 5.92 -9.34 9.69
C PHE A 226 7.39 -9.78 9.63
N LYS A 227 7.75 -10.56 8.62
CA LYS A 227 9.08 -11.19 8.52
C LYS A 227 10.14 -10.29 7.90
N PHE A 228 9.76 -9.33 7.07
CA PHE A 228 10.72 -8.39 6.50
C PHE A 228 11.18 -7.43 7.60
N GLN A 229 12.50 -7.28 7.73
CA GLN A 229 13.09 -6.49 8.80
C GLN A 229 13.11 -5.01 8.42
N LEU A 230 12.14 -4.26 8.93
CA LEU A 230 12.17 -2.81 8.88
C LEU A 230 13.13 -2.25 9.93
N HIS A 231 13.74 -1.10 9.63
CA HIS A 231 14.27 -0.18 10.63
C HIS A 231 13.16 0.13 11.62
N LYS A 232 13.51 0.23 12.90
CA LYS A 232 12.55 0.42 13.98
C LYS A 232 11.72 1.70 13.76
N PRO A 233 10.42 1.61 13.48
CA PRO A 233 9.55 2.77 13.44
C PRO A 233 9.12 3.17 14.86
N SER A 234 8.63 4.39 15.03
CA SER A 234 7.98 4.81 16.27
C SER A 234 6.59 4.19 16.44
N VAL A 235 5.92 3.85 15.34
CA VAL A 235 4.63 3.15 15.35
C VAL A 235 4.64 2.13 14.21
N PHE A 236 4.40 0.85 14.53
CA PHE A 236 4.23 -0.22 13.53
C PHE A 236 2.90 -0.94 13.74
N LEU A 237 1.97 -0.74 12.81
CA LEU A 237 0.61 -1.27 12.90
C LEU A 237 0.29 -2.13 11.69
N LEU A 238 -0.29 -3.30 11.93
CA LEU A 238 -0.63 -4.30 10.93
C LEU A 238 -2.10 -4.69 11.06
N GLN A 239 -2.78 -4.85 9.94
CA GLN A 239 -4.18 -5.24 9.89
C GLN A 239 -4.34 -6.41 8.91
N PRO A 240 -4.60 -7.63 9.41
CA PRO A 240 -4.86 -8.78 8.55
C PRO A 240 -6.27 -8.64 7.96
N ILE A 241 -6.45 -9.02 6.70
CA ILE A 241 -7.74 -8.91 6.04
C ILE A 241 -8.02 -10.18 5.24
N MET A 242 -9.13 -10.83 5.56
CA MET A 242 -9.61 -11.98 4.80
C MET A 242 -10.17 -11.52 3.46
N GLN A 243 -9.76 -12.20 2.39
CA GLN A 243 -10.25 -11.87 1.06
C GLN A 243 -11.60 -12.54 0.79
N SER A 244 -12.39 -11.90 -0.05
CA SER A 244 -13.69 -12.40 -0.48
C SER A 244 -13.72 -12.55 -1.99
N VAL A 245 -14.33 -13.63 -2.47
CA VAL A 245 -14.58 -13.89 -3.89
C VAL A 245 -16.08 -13.75 -4.15
N ILE A 246 -16.43 -13.13 -5.27
CA ILE A 246 -17.81 -13.05 -5.74
C ILE A 246 -18.00 -14.16 -6.76
N SER A 247 -19.03 -14.98 -6.58
CA SER A 247 -19.41 -16.03 -7.52
C SER A 247 -20.10 -15.41 -8.74
N ASP A 248 -19.65 -15.76 -9.94
CA ASP A 248 -20.24 -15.26 -11.18
C ASP A 248 -21.67 -15.80 -11.42
N ILE A 249 -22.02 -16.93 -10.81
CA ILE A 249 -23.29 -17.64 -11.02
C ILE A 249 -24.43 -16.96 -10.25
N ASP A 250 -24.21 -16.68 -8.97
CA ASP A 250 -25.25 -16.24 -8.03
C ASP A 250 -24.92 -14.91 -7.35
N GLN A 251 -23.79 -14.27 -7.72
CA GLN A 251 -23.28 -13.03 -7.13
C GLN A 251 -23.04 -13.14 -5.61
N SER A 252 -23.01 -14.36 -5.07
CA SER A 252 -22.75 -14.58 -3.65
C SER A 252 -21.30 -14.27 -3.32
N THR A 253 -21.09 -13.66 -2.15
CA THR A 253 -19.74 -13.33 -1.67
C THR A 253 -19.28 -14.39 -0.67
N THR A 254 -18.21 -15.10 -1.00
CA THR A 254 -17.59 -16.10 -0.12
C THR A 254 -16.26 -15.59 0.42
N ILE A 255 -16.08 -15.68 1.73
CA ILE A 255 -14.80 -15.33 2.37
C ILE A 255 -13.86 -16.53 2.32
N LEU A 256 -12.66 -16.32 1.81
CA LEU A 256 -11.65 -17.35 1.66
C LEU A 256 -11.12 -17.83 3.02
N GLY A 257 -11.01 -19.15 3.16
CA GLY A 257 -10.41 -19.80 4.34
C GLY A 257 -11.31 -19.91 5.57
N GLY A 258 -12.55 -19.39 5.55
CA GLY A 258 -13.54 -19.59 6.62
C GLY A 258 -14.49 -18.41 6.82
N SER A 259 -15.48 -18.60 7.72
CA SER A 259 -16.47 -17.57 8.06
C SER A 259 -16.08 -16.82 9.35
N PRO A 260 -15.82 -15.50 9.31
CA PRO A 260 -15.53 -14.71 10.51
C PRO A 260 -16.65 -14.73 11.55
N ALA A 261 -17.89 -14.93 11.12
CA ALA A 261 -19.06 -14.95 12.00
C ALA A 261 -19.22 -16.29 12.75
N ARG A 262 -18.56 -17.37 12.31
CA ARG A 262 -18.72 -18.72 12.87
C ARG A 262 -17.49 -19.23 13.60
N ASP A 263 -16.30 -18.68 13.35
CA ASP A 263 -15.08 -19.04 14.09
C ASP A 263 -14.90 -18.09 15.29
N PRO A 264 -14.90 -18.58 16.56
CA PRO A 264 -14.78 -17.73 17.74
C PRO A 264 -13.50 -16.87 17.77
N TYR A 265 -12.39 -17.38 17.23
CA TYR A 265 -11.15 -16.63 17.13
C TYR A 265 -11.29 -15.47 16.16
N LEU A 266 -11.90 -15.72 15.00
CA LEU A 266 -12.11 -14.67 13.99
C LEU A 266 -13.15 -13.65 14.45
N LEU A 267 -14.21 -14.07 15.12
CA LEU A 267 -15.20 -13.17 15.70
C LEU A 267 -14.55 -12.20 16.70
N ALA A 268 -13.63 -12.70 17.53
CA ALA A 268 -12.89 -11.86 18.48
C ALA A 268 -11.79 -11.01 17.82
N SER A 269 -11.26 -11.44 16.68
CA SER A 269 -10.09 -10.82 16.01
C SER A 269 -10.46 -9.90 14.85
N THR A 270 -11.73 -9.82 14.46
CA THR A 270 -12.23 -8.92 13.41
C THR A 270 -12.91 -7.68 13.99
N MET A 271 -12.92 -6.60 13.20
CA MET A 271 -13.52 -5.32 13.58
C MET A 271 -15.04 -5.38 13.49
N LYS A 272 -15.73 -4.76 14.45
CA LYS A 272 -17.18 -4.58 14.38
C LYS A 272 -17.50 -3.34 13.55
N GLY A 273 -18.63 -3.33 12.84
CA GLY A 273 -19.04 -2.18 12.01
C GLY A 273 -18.21 -1.97 10.73
N MET A 274 -17.23 -2.83 10.45
CA MET A 274 -16.49 -2.86 9.19
C MET A 274 -16.94 -4.05 8.31
N GLN A 275 -16.42 -4.11 7.09
CA GLN A 275 -16.64 -5.25 6.20
C GLN A 275 -16.21 -6.56 6.89
N PRO A 276 -17.00 -7.66 6.77
CA PRO A 276 -16.60 -8.97 7.27
C PRO A 276 -15.19 -9.37 6.83
N GLY A 277 -14.38 -9.86 7.78
CA GLY A 277 -13.02 -10.31 7.53
C GLY A 277 -11.93 -9.24 7.72
N VAL A 278 -12.29 -7.97 7.93
CA VAL A 278 -11.32 -6.93 8.32
C VAL A 278 -10.88 -7.18 9.77
N GLY A 279 -9.61 -7.52 9.94
CA GLY A 279 -9.02 -7.79 11.24
C GLY A 279 -8.86 -6.54 12.10
N LYS A 280 -8.74 -6.75 13.41
CA LYS A 280 -8.29 -5.72 14.35
C LYS A 280 -6.84 -5.32 14.05
N ILE A 281 -6.44 -4.15 14.56
CA ILE A 281 -5.07 -3.68 14.43
C ILE A 281 -4.17 -4.45 15.41
N TYR A 282 -3.00 -4.85 14.92
CA TYR A 282 -1.91 -5.40 15.70
C TYR A 282 -0.76 -4.41 15.73
N ARG A 283 -0.21 -4.16 16.91
CA ARG A 283 1.01 -3.38 17.09
C ARG A 283 2.20 -4.31 17.24
N GLN A 284 3.21 -4.11 16.39
CA GLN A 284 4.48 -4.83 16.48
C GLN A 284 5.49 -3.97 17.25
N PHE A 285 5.98 -4.50 18.35
CA PHE A 285 7.12 -3.96 19.09
C PHE A 285 8.39 -4.73 18.72
N LYS A 286 9.53 -4.36 19.32
CA LYS A 286 10.80 -5.06 19.07
C LYS A 286 10.79 -6.52 19.55
N ASP A 287 10.13 -6.77 20.66
CA ASP A 287 10.16 -8.02 21.43
C ASP A 287 8.82 -8.75 21.43
N HIS A 288 7.71 -8.04 21.33
CA HIS A 288 6.37 -8.61 21.41
C HIS A 288 5.39 -8.00 20.40
N VAL A 289 4.17 -8.53 20.41
CA VAL A 289 3.06 -8.09 19.58
C VAL A 289 1.82 -7.96 20.46
N ALA A 290 1.07 -6.88 20.28
CA ALA A 290 -0.22 -6.68 20.92
C ALA A 290 -1.34 -6.57 19.88
N ARG A 291 -2.43 -7.32 20.05
CA ARG A 291 -3.69 -7.03 19.33
C ARG A 291 -4.40 -5.92 20.08
N LEU A 292 -4.82 -4.88 19.38
CA LEU A 292 -5.48 -3.72 19.96
C LEU A 292 -6.99 -3.94 19.89
N ASP A 293 -7.55 -4.41 21.02
CA ASP A 293 -8.95 -4.82 21.09
C ASP A 293 -9.93 -3.66 21.34
N ASP A 294 -9.46 -2.55 21.91
CA ASP A 294 -10.24 -1.33 22.15
C ASP A 294 -9.94 -0.28 21.07
N GLU A 295 -10.96 0.09 20.31
CA GLU A 295 -10.87 1.05 19.20
C GLU A 295 -10.58 2.49 19.66
N SER A 296 -10.89 2.80 20.94
CA SER A 296 -10.63 4.10 21.55
C SER A 296 -9.23 4.22 22.15
N ALA A 297 -8.53 3.09 22.32
CA ALA A 297 -7.21 3.05 22.93
C ALA A 297 -6.21 3.94 22.19
N LYS A 298 -5.48 4.77 22.94
CA LYS A 298 -4.53 5.73 22.40
C LYS A 298 -3.16 5.10 22.19
N ILE A 299 -2.64 5.20 20.98
CA ILE A 299 -1.31 4.71 20.60
C ILE A 299 -0.33 5.88 20.66
N ARG A 300 0.72 5.71 21.46
CA ARG A 300 1.84 6.65 21.58
C ARG A 300 2.99 6.24 20.68
N PHE A 301 3.73 7.23 20.19
CA PHE A 301 4.99 7.01 19.48
C PHE A 301 6.04 6.43 20.43
N ASP A 302 6.70 5.36 19.97
CA ASP A 302 7.87 4.83 20.65
C ASP A 302 9.07 5.77 20.47
N THR A 303 9.85 5.91 21.53
CA THR A 303 11.13 6.64 21.49
C THR A 303 12.14 5.87 20.64
N ILE A 304 12.75 6.60 19.70
CA ILE A 304 13.82 6.11 18.83
C ILE A 304 15.11 6.79 19.27
N THR A 305 16.15 6.01 19.58
CA THR A 305 17.41 6.54 20.12
C THR A 305 18.64 5.96 19.43
N GLY A 306 19.74 6.70 19.46
CA GLY A 306 21.06 6.23 19.02
C GLY A 306 21.04 5.62 17.62
N SER A 307 21.44 4.35 17.53
CA SER A 307 21.55 3.60 16.26
C SER A 307 20.21 3.26 15.59
N GLU A 308 19.10 3.43 16.31
CA GLU A 308 17.75 3.27 15.77
C GLU A 308 17.33 4.48 14.91
N CYS A 309 17.92 5.66 15.14
CA CYS A 309 17.73 6.83 14.30
C CYS A 309 18.38 6.60 12.93
N LYS A 310 17.57 6.54 11.88
CA LYS A 310 18.06 6.31 10.51
C LYS A 310 17.93 7.58 9.66
N PRO A 311 18.96 7.90 8.84
CA PRO A 311 18.84 8.96 7.84
C PRO A 311 17.67 8.71 6.89
N ALA A 312 17.08 9.78 6.35
CA ALA A 312 15.91 9.68 5.48
C ALA A 312 16.13 8.78 4.26
N GLY A 313 17.29 8.81 3.60
CA GLY A 313 17.54 7.92 2.47
C GLY A 313 17.66 6.45 2.86
N GLN A 314 18.03 6.10 4.10
CA GLN A 314 17.91 4.71 4.58
C GLN A 314 16.45 4.32 4.84
N LEU A 315 15.61 5.25 5.31
CA LEU A 315 14.17 4.99 5.43
C LEU A 315 13.54 4.76 4.05
N VAL A 316 13.90 5.60 3.08
CA VAL A 316 13.45 5.51 1.69
C VAL A 316 13.96 4.24 1.01
N SER A 317 15.21 3.82 1.23
CA SER A 317 15.79 2.62 0.60
C SER A 317 15.01 1.35 0.93
N GLN A 318 14.47 1.24 2.15
CA GLN A 318 13.66 0.11 2.58
C GLN A 318 12.37 -0.05 1.78
N VAL A 319 11.81 1.02 1.21
CA VAL A 319 10.62 0.91 0.35
C VAL A 319 10.92 0.05 -0.87
N TYR A 320 12.08 0.26 -1.50
CA TYR A 320 12.51 -0.47 -2.69
C TYR A 320 12.89 -1.93 -2.38
N GLU A 321 13.48 -2.15 -1.21
CA GLU A 321 13.80 -3.48 -0.69
C GLU A 321 12.53 -4.26 -0.34
N LEU A 322 11.55 -3.59 0.27
CA LEU A 322 10.24 -4.16 0.56
C LEU A 322 9.52 -4.56 -0.74
N GLN A 323 9.51 -3.71 -1.76
CA GLN A 323 8.96 -4.09 -3.08
C GLN A 323 9.64 -5.33 -3.67
N THR A 324 10.97 -5.43 -3.52
CA THR A 324 11.75 -6.61 -3.96
C THR A 324 11.37 -7.86 -3.17
N TYR A 325 11.14 -7.73 -1.85
CA TYR A 325 10.67 -8.80 -1.00
C TYR A 325 9.28 -9.29 -1.43
N LEU A 326 8.35 -8.36 -1.70
CA LEU A 326 6.97 -8.64 -2.09
C LEU A 326 6.86 -9.38 -3.44
N GLN A 327 7.76 -9.11 -4.37
CA GLN A 327 7.85 -9.85 -5.64
C GLN A 327 8.09 -11.35 -5.46
N GLY A 328 8.73 -11.75 -4.36
CA GLY A 328 9.02 -13.15 -4.05
C GLY A 328 7.87 -13.91 -3.41
N ILE A 329 6.72 -13.28 -3.16
CA ILE A 329 5.60 -13.90 -2.44
C ILE A 329 4.83 -14.91 -3.32
N TYR A 330 4.79 -14.69 -4.63
CA TYR A 330 4.05 -15.53 -5.56
C TYR A 330 4.98 -16.45 -6.33
N SER A 331 4.58 -17.72 -6.46
CA SER A 331 5.22 -18.63 -7.41
C SER A 331 4.57 -18.49 -8.78
N PRO A 332 5.33 -18.39 -9.88
CA PRO A 332 4.71 -18.30 -11.20
C PRO A 332 4.18 -19.68 -11.61
N LEU A 333 3.04 -19.72 -12.30
CA LEU A 333 2.43 -20.93 -12.85
C LEU A 333 2.25 -20.76 -14.36
N THR A 334 2.89 -21.64 -15.13
CA THR A 334 2.85 -21.72 -16.59
C THR A 334 3.55 -23.01 -17.01
N GLU A 335 3.06 -23.65 -18.07
CA GLU A 335 3.74 -24.78 -18.72
C GLU A 335 4.67 -24.30 -19.84
N ASN A 336 4.51 -23.06 -20.30
CA ASN A 336 5.32 -22.48 -21.37
C ASN A 336 6.67 -21.98 -20.84
N LEU A 337 7.74 -22.65 -21.29
CA LEU A 337 9.12 -22.33 -20.89
C LEU A 337 9.56 -20.92 -21.28
N GLU A 338 9.14 -20.41 -22.43
CA GLU A 338 9.48 -19.05 -22.86
C GLU A 338 8.73 -18.00 -22.03
N THR A 339 7.45 -18.22 -21.71
CA THR A 339 6.69 -17.38 -20.76
C THR A 339 7.39 -17.34 -19.41
N ARG A 340 7.81 -18.51 -18.90
CA ARG A 340 8.55 -18.62 -17.64
C ARG A 340 9.88 -17.86 -17.68
N LYS A 341 10.62 -17.97 -18.79
CA LYS A 341 11.91 -17.29 -19.00
C LYS A 341 11.73 -15.77 -19.06
N HIS A 342 10.75 -15.27 -19.80
CA HIS A 342 10.40 -13.85 -19.86
C HIS A 342 10.00 -13.30 -18.48
N TRP A 343 9.19 -14.05 -17.72
CA TRP A 343 8.85 -13.68 -16.35
C TRP A 343 10.09 -13.56 -15.46
N ASN A 344 10.95 -14.58 -15.46
CA ASN A 344 12.18 -14.59 -14.67
C ASN A 344 13.10 -13.42 -15.04
N GLN A 345 13.25 -13.13 -16.33
CA GLN A 345 14.04 -12.00 -16.83
C GLN A 345 13.46 -10.67 -16.33
N ARG A 346 12.14 -10.48 -16.44
CA ARG A 346 11.43 -9.29 -15.96
C ARG A 346 11.63 -9.10 -14.45
N GLN A 347 11.47 -10.16 -13.66
CA GLN A 347 11.71 -10.14 -12.21
C GLN A 347 13.16 -9.75 -11.89
N LYS A 348 14.14 -10.31 -12.62
CA LYS A 348 15.56 -9.96 -12.44
C LYS A 348 15.82 -8.47 -12.70
N ILE A 349 15.26 -7.92 -13.76
CA ILE A 349 15.41 -6.50 -14.12
C ILE A 349 14.81 -5.60 -13.02
N MET A 350 13.57 -5.88 -12.57
CA MET A 350 12.95 -5.08 -11.50
C MET A 350 13.78 -5.08 -10.22
N LYS A 351 14.28 -6.25 -9.81
CA LYS A 351 15.15 -6.39 -8.63
C LYS A 351 16.45 -5.61 -8.78
N GLN A 352 17.07 -5.64 -9.95
CA GLN A 352 18.31 -4.88 -10.21
C GLN A 352 18.07 -3.37 -10.16
N LEU A 353 16.97 -2.88 -10.75
CA LEU A 353 16.60 -1.46 -10.71
C LEU A 353 16.34 -0.99 -9.28
N ASN A 354 15.49 -1.71 -8.53
CA ASN A 354 15.21 -1.38 -7.13
C ASN A 354 16.46 -1.39 -6.25
N ARG A 355 17.38 -2.35 -6.46
CA ARG A 355 18.67 -2.39 -5.75
C ARG A 355 19.57 -1.21 -6.11
N SER A 356 19.60 -0.80 -7.37
CA SER A 356 20.37 0.37 -7.81
C SER A 356 19.86 1.65 -7.14
N ILE A 357 18.54 1.84 -7.13
CA ILE A 357 17.88 2.99 -6.49
C ILE A 357 18.12 2.99 -4.98
N SER A 358 17.90 1.85 -4.30
CA SER A 358 18.19 1.70 -2.86
C SER A 358 19.64 2.11 -2.54
N LYS A 359 20.62 1.62 -3.29
CA LYS A 359 22.04 1.99 -3.12
C LYS A 359 22.28 3.48 -3.31
N SER A 360 21.64 4.11 -4.30
CA SER A 360 21.76 5.55 -4.53
C SER A 360 21.32 6.37 -3.30
N TYR A 361 20.18 6.04 -2.71
CA TYR A 361 19.70 6.71 -1.49
C TYR A 361 20.60 6.47 -0.28
N ILE A 362 21.11 5.25 -0.10
CA ILE A 362 22.06 4.92 0.98
C ILE A 362 23.36 5.72 0.83
N ASN A 363 23.90 5.78 -0.39
CA ASN A 363 25.14 6.51 -0.67
C ASN A 363 24.96 8.03 -0.49
N ALA A 364 23.84 8.59 -0.96
CA ALA A 364 23.52 10.01 -0.77
C ALA A 364 23.32 10.40 0.70
N SER A 365 22.96 9.44 1.56
CA SER A 365 22.73 9.66 3.00
C SER A 365 23.93 9.32 3.87
N SER A 366 25.00 8.78 3.28
CA SER A 366 26.21 8.47 4.03
C SER A 366 27.00 9.76 4.27
N PRO A 367 27.57 9.99 5.46
CA PRO A 367 28.45 11.13 5.68
C PRO A 367 29.57 11.09 4.64
N LYS A 368 29.79 12.20 3.92
CA LYS A 368 31.00 12.34 3.09
C LYS A 368 32.19 12.22 4.05
N ARG A 369 33.01 11.19 3.86
CA ARG A 369 34.25 10.99 4.62
C ARG A 369 35.26 12.05 4.26
#